data_AF-A0A8T3RLF2-F1
#
_entry.id   AF-A0A8T3RLF2-F1
#
_cell.length_a   1.000
_cell.length_b   1.000
_cell.length_c   1.000
_cell.angle_alpha   90.00
_cell.angle_beta   90.00
_cell.angle_gamma   90.00
#
_symmetry.space_group_name_H-M   'P 1'
#
loop_
_entity.id
_entity.type
_entity.pdbx_description
1 polymer ?
#
loop_
_entity_poly.entity_id
_entity_poly.type
_entity_poly.pdbx_seq_one_letter_code
_entity_poly.pdbx_strand_id
1 'polypeptide(L)'
;QIERGLALPQPNHTTARSSPRGRLFLQTHTLPQDLPMPVPGTQADHFILAAAIELQKIHAQRTVVLVSKDINLRIKARMLGVHAEEFYSDQVIDDVDLLYTGVLDLPADFWDQHGKDMSCWQENGRSRYTVRGPLAGQCFPNQFVCLQNHRNLEAIVRRIDGQEAAIEQVIDYRVTRNAVWGITARNREQNFALNLLLDPAVDFVTLLGTAGTGKTLLALAAGLAQTMETQGYREIVMTRVTVPVGEDIGFLPGTEEEKMTPWMGALMDNLEVLTQTETGGEWGRAATHDLILKRIKIRSLNFMRGRTFLNRYVIIDEAQNLTPKQMKTLITRAGPGTKMVCLGNIGQIDTPYLSETTSGLTYVVDRFKAWPHGGHVILIRGERSRLADFAAEAL
;
A
#
# COMPACT_ATOMS: atom_id res chain seq x y z
N GLN A 1 -22.13 8.65 38.81
CA GLN A 1 -20.87 8.64 38.03
C GLN A 1 -21.15 8.67 36.52
N ILE A 2 -22.13 7.89 36.02
CA ILE A 2 -22.50 7.83 34.60
C ILE A 2 -22.89 9.20 34.03
N GLU A 3 -23.71 9.99 34.74
CA GLU A 3 -24.12 11.36 34.31
C GLU A 3 -22.94 12.35 34.19
N ARG A 4 -21.83 12.09 34.90
CA ARG A 4 -20.65 12.94 34.79
C ARG A 4 -19.83 12.61 33.53
N GLY A 5 -20.11 11.51 32.84
CA GLY A 5 -19.33 11.01 31.72
C GLY A 5 -17.98 10.40 32.14
N LEU A 6 -17.57 9.35 31.45
CA LEU A 6 -16.28 8.69 31.62
C LEU A 6 -15.20 9.47 30.86
N ALA A 7 -14.06 9.79 31.48
CA ALA A 7 -12.98 10.45 30.76
C ALA A 7 -12.46 9.54 29.62
N LEU A 8 -12.28 10.10 28.42
CA LEU A 8 -11.72 9.34 27.30
C LEU A 8 -10.24 9.03 27.57
N PRO A 9 -9.79 7.77 27.39
CA PRO A 9 -8.39 7.41 27.52
C PRO A 9 -7.57 8.11 26.43
N GLN A 10 -6.31 8.45 26.74
CA GLN A 10 -5.40 9.03 25.76
C GLN A 10 -5.08 8.01 24.65
N PRO A 11 -5.00 8.44 23.38
CA PRO A 11 -4.41 7.61 22.34
C PRO A 11 -2.92 7.39 22.66
N ASN A 12 -2.48 6.12 22.65
CA ASN A 12 -1.12 5.66 22.99
C ASN A 12 0.04 6.25 22.14
N HIS A 13 -0.20 7.25 21.31
CA HIS A 13 0.73 7.79 20.32
C HIS A 13 1.29 9.18 20.64
N THR A 14 1.02 9.77 21.81
CA THR A 14 1.59 11.08 22.18
C THR A 14 2.36 11.01 23.50
N THR A 15 3.65 11.29 23.45
CA THR A 15 4.59 11.32 24.59
C THR A 15 4.44 12.55 25.49
N ALA A 16 3.48 13.44 25.20
CA ALA A 16 3.20 14.62 25.99
C ALA A 16 1.99 14.39 26.92
N ARG A 17 2.21 14.42 28.25
CA ARG A 17 1.14 14.44 29.27
C ARG A 17 0.28 15.69 29.11
N SER A 18 -0.77 15.63 28.30
CA SER A 18 -1.82 16.65 28.23
C SER A 18 -3.13 16.13 28.80
N SER A 19 -3.91 16.97 29.47
CA SER A 19 -5.19 16.60 30.09
C SER A 19 -6.17 15.99 29.07
N PRO A 20 -6.99 14.99 29.46
CA PRO A 20 -7.97 14.36 28.56
C PRO A 20 -8.92 15.41 27.98
N ARG A 21 -9.07 15.44 26.65
CA ARG A 21 -9.83 16.47 25.92
C ARG A 21 -11.33 16.18 25.77
N GLY A 22 -11.84 15.07 26.30
CA GLY A 22 -13.25 14.71 26.15
C GLY A 22 -13.75 13.64 27.13
N ARG A 23 -15.06 13.42 27.15
CA ARG A 23 -15.75 12.45 28.00
C ARG A 23 -16.76 11.64 27.19
N LEU A 24 -16.84 10.34 27.46
CA LEU A 24 -17.84 9.42 26.95
C LEU A 24 -19.09 9.48 27.82
N PHE A 25 -20.24 9.71 27.21
CA PHE A 25 -21.55 9.61 27.83
C PHE A 25 -22.30 8.43 27.22
N LEU A 26 -23.05 7.71 28.06
CA LEU A 26 -23.92 6.62 27.63
C LEU A 26 -25.36 7.11 27.77
N GLN A 27 -26.16 6.96 26.72
CA GLN A 27 -27.58 7.29 26.78
C GLN A 27 -28.30 6.27 27.67
N THR A 28 -28.71 6.67 28.86
CA THR A 28 -29.38 5.81 29.86
C THR A 28 -30.88 6.08 29.98
N HIS A 29 -31.40 7.09 29.29
CA HIS A 29 -32.81 7.46 29.34
C HIS A 29 -33.51 7.11 28.04
N THR A 30 -34.73 6.58 28.16
CA THR A 30 -35.62 6.34 27.03
C THR A 30 -36.07 7.67 26.45
N LEU A 31 -35.85 7.85 25.16
CA LEU A 31 -36.20 9.08 24.45
C LEU A 31 -37.58 8.98 23.81
N PRO A 32 -38.31 10.10 23.68
CA PRO A 32 -39.49 10.16 22.84
C PRO A 32 -39.11 9.77 21.40
N GLN A 33 -39.87 8.86 20.81
CA GLN A 33 -39.64 8.41 19.42
C GLN A 33 -40.11 9.41 18.36
N ASP A 34 -40.78 10.48 18.78
CA ASP A 34 -41.39 11.44 17.87
C ASP A 34 -40.32 12.37 17.27
N LEU A 35 -39.99 12.09 16.00
CA LEU A 35 -39.20 13.00 15.19
C LEU A 35 -40.06 14.19 14.74
N PRO A 36 -39.47 15.39 14.57
CA PRO A 36 -40.18 16.60 14.12
C PRO A 36 -40.92 16.44 12.78
N MET A 37 -40.49 15.48 11.97
CA MET A 37 -41.09 15.14 10.68
C MET A 37 -40.96 13.63 10.45
N PRO A 38 -41.90 13.01 9.69
CA PRO A 38 -41.81 11.60 9.35
C PRO A 38 -40.62 11.35 8.43
N VAL A 39 -39.66 10.56 8.90
CA VAL A 39 -38.47 10.18 8.13
C VAL A 39 -38.47 8.67 7.94
N PRO A 40 -38.34 8.15 6.70
CA PRO A 40 -38.22 6.71 6.47
C PRO A 40 -36.99 6.14 7.17
N GLY A 41 -37.09 4.97 7.80
CA GLY A 41 -35.93 4.37 8.45
C GLY A 41 -36.26 3.22 9.39
N THR A 42 -35.19 2.66 9.96
CA THR A 42 -35.30 1.68 11.02
C THR A 42 -35.60 2.37 12.36
N GLN A 43 -36.14 1.61 13.32
CA GLN A 43 -36.35 2.11 14.67
C GLN A 43 -35.03 2.58 15.32
N ALA A 44 -33.90 1.95 14.98
CA ALA A 44 -32.58 2.31 15.49
C ALA A 44 -32.12 3.69 14.96
N ASP A 45 -32.32 3.99 13.67
CA ASP A 45 -32.03 5.30 13.10
C ASP A 45 -32.82 6.39 13.83
N HIS A 46 -34.12 6.12 14.08
CA HIS A 46 -35.00 7.07 14.77
C HIS A 46 -34.51 7.37 16.18
N PHE A 47 -34.08 6.36 16.93
CA PHE A 47 -33.50 6.56 18.27
C PHE A 47 -32.24 7.42 18.24
N ILE A 48 -31.33 7.18 17.28
CA ILE A 48 -30.08 7.95 17.16
C ILE A 48 -30.38 9.42 16.82
N LEU A 49 -31.32 9.66 15.88
CA LEU A 49 -31.72 11.00 15.48
C LEU A 49 -32.44 11.74 16.60
N ALA A 50 -33.35 11.07 17.32
CA ALA A 50 -34.04 11.64 18.48
C ALA A 50 -33.04 12.05 19.58
N ALA A 51 -32.03 11.21 19.84
CA ALA A 51 -30.96 11.53 20.79
C ALA A 51 -30.16 12.76 20.39
N ALA A 52 -29.76 12.87 19.11
CA ALA A 52 -29.03 14.03 18.63
C ALA A 52 -29.83 15.33 18.75
N ILE A 53 -31.13 15.29 18.42
CA ILE A 53 -32.05 16.44 18.54
C ILE A 53 -32.25 16.83 20.00
N GLU A 54 -32.44 15.88 20.90
CA GLU A 54 -32.62 16.17 22.32
C GLU A 54 -31.33 16.78 22.92
N LEU A 55 -30.17 16.24 22.59
CA LEU A 55 -28.88 16.80 23.01
C LEU A 55 -28.71 18.23 22.50
N GLN A 56 -29.17 18.55 21.28
CA GLN A 56 -29.14 19.90 20.73
C GLN A 56 -30.05 20.86 21.52
N LYS A 57 -31.20 20.38 22.03
CA LYS A 57 -32.10 21.16 22.89
C LYS A 57 -31.52 21.37 24.30
N ILE A 58 -30.98 20.32 24.92
CA ILE A 58 -30.42 20.37 26.27
C ILE A 58 -29.15 21.22 26.30
N HIS A 59 -28.33 21.14 25.25
CA HIS A 59 -27.04 21.82 25.17
C HIS A 59 -27.03 22.90 24.08
N ALA A 60 -27.96 23.86 24.15
CA ALA A 60 -28.09 24.95 23.17
C ALA A 60 -26.82 25.80 22.93
N GLN A 61 -25.88 25.81 23.88
CA GLN A 61 -24.59 26.51 23.77
C GLN A 61 -23.46 25.65 23.19
N ARG A 62 -23.72 24.39 22.82
CA ARG A 62 -22.72 23.46 22.27
C ARG A 62 -23.17 22.95 20.92
N THR A 63 -22.21 22.83 20.00
CA THR A 63 -22.45 22.18 18.72
C THR A 63 -22.61 20.68 18.94
N VAL A 64 -23.76 20.14 18.53
CA VAL A 64 -24.02 18.69 18.48
C VAL A 64 -23.81 18.22 17.06
N VAL A 65 -22.92 17.24 16.87
CA VAL A 65 -22.58 16.67 15.57
C VAL A 65 -22.85 15.17 15.60
N LEU A 66 -23.65 14.69 14.66
CA LEU A 66 -23.83 13.26 14.41
C LEU A 66 -22.70 12.76 13.53
N VAL A 67 -21.86 11.88 14.06
CA VAL A 67 -20.77 11.25 13.32
C VAL A 67 -21.16 9.82 12.97
N SER A 68 -21.27 9.49 11.68
CA SER A 68 -21.69 8.16 11.22
C SER A 68 -20.97 7.75 9.93
N LYS A 69 -20.85 6.44 9.66
CA LYS A 69 -20.45 5.90 8.34
C LYS A 69 -21.64 5.75 7.37
N ASP A 70 -22.87 5.75 7.88
CA ASP A 70 -24.08 5.57 7.06
C ASP A 70 -24.53 6.89 6.42
N ILE A 71 -24.41 6.98 5.09
CA ILE A 71 -24.81 8.15 4.31
C ILE A 71 -26.29 8.49 4.45
N ASN A 72 -27.17 7.48 4.51
CA ASN A 72 -28.61 7.69 4.63
C ASN A 72 -28.93 8.31 5.99
N LEU A 73 -28.30 7.82 7.06
CA LEU A 73 -28.47 8.41 8.39
C LEU A 73 -27.98 9.87 8.44
N ARG A 74 -26.85 10.18 7.80
CA ARG A 74 -26.33 11.56 7.72
C ARG A 74 -27.24 12.50 6.92
N ILE A 75 -27.80 12.03 5.81
CA ILE A 75 -28.77 12.82 5.01
C ILE A 75 -30.01 13.13 5.86
N LYS A 76 -30.56 12.12 6.54
CA LYS A 76 -31.73 12.29 7.43
C LYS A 76 -31.44 13.27 8.57
N ALA A 77 -30.26 13.18 9.18
CA ALA A 77 -29.84 14.11 10.23
C ALA A 77 -29.80 15.56 9.74
N ARG A 78 -29.21 15.79 8.55
CA ARG A 78 -29.17 17.13 7.93
C ARG A 78 -30.56 17.67 7.61
N MET A 79 -31.48 16.82 7.13
CA MET A 79 -32.88 17.21 6.91
C MET A 79 -33.58 17.65 8.20
N LEU A 80 -33.21 17.04 9.33
CA LEU A 80 -33.73 17.35 10.66
C LEU A 80 -33.01 18.53 11.35
N GLY A 81 -32.06 19.19 10.66
CA GLY A 81 -31.29 20.30 11.22
C GLY A 81 -30.17 19.88 12.18
N VAL A 82 -29.86 18.58 12.26
CA VAL A 82 -28.71 18.05 13.00
C VAL A 82 -27.49 18.09 12.10
N HIS A 83 -26.41 18.74 12.54
CA HIS A 83 -25.15 18.71 11.81
C HIS A 83 -24.63 17.28 11.78
N ALA A 84 -24.26 16.79 10.59
CA ALA A 84 -23.79 15.43 10.43
C ALA A 84 -22.49 15.39 9.62
N GLU A 85 -21.50 14.74 10.22
CA GLU A 85 -20.17 14.53 9.69
C GLU A 85 -19.96 13.04 9.40
N GLU A 86 -19.10 12.78 8.41
CA GLU A 86 -18.67 11.43 8.14
C GLU A 86 -17.63 10.98 9.16
N PHE A 87 -17.73 9.73 9.60
CA PHE A 87 -16.75 9.17 10.52
C PHE A 87 -15.46 8.78 9.78
N TYR A 88 -14.39 9.54 10.01
CA TYR A 88 -13.04 9.23 9.56
C TYR A 88 -12.20 8.67 10.72
N SER A 89 -12.25 7.36 11.02
CA SER A 89 -11.27 6.76 11.97
C SER A 89 -9.93 6.47 11.34
N ASP A 90 -9.90 6.36 10.01
CA ASP A 90 -8.82 5.72 9.28
C ASP A 90 -8.19 6.63 8.22
N GLN A 91 -8.45 7.96 8.27
CA GLN A 91 -7.66 8.89 7.46
C GLN A 91 -6.24 8.93 8.02
N VAL A 92 -5.34 8.24 7.32
CA VAL A 92 -3.91 8.19 7.70
C VAL A 92 -3.19 9.44 7.24
N ILE A 93 -3.71 10.09 6.19
CA ILE A 93 -3.17 11.30 5.57
C ILE A 93 -4.36 12.16 5.11
N ASP A 94 -4.34 13.46 5.40
CA ASP A 94 -5.39 14.41 4.98
C ASP A 94 -5.30 14.74 3.48
N ASP A 95 -4.12 14.56 2.88
CA ASP A 95 -3.82 14.88 1.49
C ASP A 95 -2.91 13.79 0.86
N VAL A 96 -3.32 13.27 -0.30
CA VAL A 96 -2.62 12.19 -1.00
C VAL A 96 -1.29 12.66 -1.57
N ASP A 97 -1.16 13.97 -1.84
CA ASP A 97 0.09 14.58 -2.30
C ASP A 97 1.20 14.53 -1.22
N LEU A 98 0.85 14.29 0.04
CA LEU A 98 1.79 14.09 1.14
C LEU A 98 2.20 12.63 1.34
N LEU A 99 1.76 11.73 0.46
CA LEU A 99 2.09 10.31 0.57
C LEU A 99 3.59 10.10 0.38
N TYR A 100 4.17 9.33 1.31
CA TYR A 100 5.57 8.97 1.26
C TYR A 100 5.90 8.25 -0.06
N THR A 101 6.73 8.86 -0.90
CA THR A 101 7.01 8.36 -2.26
C THR A 101 8.07 7.25 -2.32
N GLY A 102 8.82 7.06 -1.23
CA GLY A 102 10.00 6.19 -1.19
C GLY A 102 11.26 6.80 -1.80
N VAL A 103 11.19 8.00 -2.36
CA VAL A 103 12.31 8.67 -3.03
C VAL A 103 12.49 10.08 -2.46
N LEU A 104 13.73 10.44 -2.15
CA LEU A 104 14.15 11.77 -1.75
C LEU A 104 15.15 12.32 -2.77
N ASP A 105 14.79 13.40 -3.46
CA ASP A 105 15.76 14.14 -4.27
C ASP A 105 16.59 15.04 -3.33
N LEU A 106 17.91 14.84 -3.37
CA LEU A 106 18.89 15.55 -2.55
C LEU A 106 19.18 16.94 -3.15
N PRO A 107 19.45 17.95 -2.30
CA PRO A 107 19.87 19.27 -2.75
C PRO A 107 21.15 19.23 -3.61
N ALA A 108 21.28 20.16 -4.56
CA ALA A 108 22.41 20.19 -5.47
C ALA A 108 23.77 20.33 -4.74
N ASP A 109 23.80 21.07 -3.65
CA ASP A 109 24.99 21.30 -2.82
C ASP A 109 25.25 20.18 -1.80
N PHE A 110 24.56 19.04 -1.90
CA PHE A 110 24.72 17.91 -0.99
C PHE A 110 26.17 17.45 -0.82
N TRP A 111 26.92 17.32 -1.93
CA TRP A 111 28.33 16.93 -1.87
C TRP A 111 29.22 18.02 -1.27
N ASP A 112 28.89 19.29 -1.48
CA ASP A 112 29.68 20.41 -0.97
C ASP A 112 29.51 20.56 0.55
N GLN A 113 28.30 20.28 1.05
CA GLN A 113 27.98 20.31 2.48
C GLN A 113 28.48 19.07 3.24
N HIS A 114 28.37 17.88 2.66
CA HIS A 114 28.60 16.61 3.37
C HIS A 114 29.86 15.85 2.92
N GLY A 115 30.52 16.27 1.84
CA GLY A 115 31.65 15.53 1.26
C GLY A 115 32.93 15.53 2.10
N LYS A 116 33.10 16.49 3.04
CA LYS A 116 34.31 16.59 3.88
C LYS A 116 34.37 15.51 4.98
N ASP A 117 33.22 15.10 5.51
CA ASP A 117 33.11 14.11 6.59
C ASP A 117 32.65 12.73 6.09
N MET A 118 32.60 12.53 4.77
CA MET A 118 32.11 11.32 4.16
C MET A 118 33.19 10.23 4.14
N SER A 119 32.91 9.11 4.80
CA SER A 119 33.67 7.87 4.58
C SER A 119 33.04 7.07 3.43
N CYS A 120 33.87 6.67 2.46
CA CYS A 120 33.50 5.78 1.37
C CYS A 120 34.29 4.48 1.50
N TRP A 121 33.60 3.34 1.38
CA TRP A 121 34.24 2.03 1.24
C TRP A 121 33.48 1.18 0.24
N GLN A 122 34.14 0.12 -0.24
CA GLN A 122 33.48 -0.87 -1.07
C GLN A 122 33.18 -2.13 -0.25
N GLU A 123 31.94 -2.61 -0.36
CA GLU A 123 31.47 -3.82 0.28
C GLU A 123 30.67 -4.62 -0.76
N ASN A 124 31.03 -5.89 -0.98
CA ASN A 124 30.41 -6.75 -2.00
C ASN A 124 30.36 -6.12 -3.41
N GLY A 125 31.39 -5.34 -3.79
CA GLY A 125 31.46 -4.65 -5.07
C GLY A 125 30.54 -3.44 -5.21
N ARG A 126 29.91 -2.99 -4.12
CA ARG A 126 29.06 -1.80 -4.07
C ARG A 126 29.72 -0.70 -3.27
N SER A 127 29.60 0.53 -3.75
CA SER A 127 30.09 1.71 -3.03
C SER A 127 29.10 2.08 -1.93
N ARG A 128 29.61 2.18 -0.71
CA ARG A 128 28.85 2.56 0.48
C ARG A 128 29.41 3.86 1.03
N TYR A 129 28.51 4.76 1.40
CA TYR A 129 28.83 6.08 1.89
C TYR A 129 28.16 6.29 3.24
N THR A 130 28.87 6.95 4.14
CA THR A 130 28.28 7.44 5.38
C THR A 130 28.14 8.95 5.29
N VAL A 131 26.92 9.43 5.53
CA VAL A 131 26.55 10.84 5.41
C VAL A 131 26.08 11.31 6.77
N ARG A 132 26.59 12.46 7.22
CA ARG A 132 26.20 13.10 8.48
C ARG A 132 25.46 14.39 8.23
N GLY A 133 24.30 14.58 8.86
CA GLY A 133 23.58 15.84 8.83
C GLY A 133 22.11 15.75 9.23
N PRO A 134 21.41 16.89 9.31
CA PRO A 134 20.00 16.93 9.68
C PRO A 134 19.10 16.20 8.68
N LEU A 135 19.47 16.16 7.40
CA LEU A 135 18.76 15.40 6.37
C LEU A 135 18.82 13.89 6.61
N ALA A 136 19.94 13.37 7.10
CA ALA A 136 20.09 11.95 7.40
C ALA A 136 19.11 11.48 8.50
N GLY A 137 18.83 12.34 9.48
CA GLY A 137 17.85 12.05 10.54
C GLY A 137 16.38 12.14 10.11
N GLN A 138 16.11 12.65 8.90
CA GLN A 138 14.76 12.73 8.32
C GLN A 138 14.48 11.60 7.31
N CYS A 139 15.53 10.87 6.91
CA CYS A 139 15.40 9.73 6.02
C CYS A 139 14.71 8.55 6.70
N PHE A 140 14.26 7.61 5.88
CA PHE A 140 13.75 6.31 6.32
C PHE A 140 14.62 5.16 5.80
N PRO A 141 14.65 4.00 6.48
CA PRO A 141 15.30 2.81 5.94
C PRO A 141 14.70 2.42 4.58
N ASN A 142 15.56 1.93 3.69
CA ASN A 142 15.22 1.58 2.30
C ASN A 142 14.61 2.71 1.46
N GLN A 143 14.71 3.96 1.92
CA GLN A 143 14.39 5.12 1.10
C GLN A 143 15.48 5.31 0.04
N PHE A 144 15.07 5.61 -1.19
CA PHE A 144 16.00 5.98 -2.25
C PHE A 144 16.37 7.45 -2.13
N VAL A 145 17.65 7.75 -2.34
CA VAL A 145 18.16 9.11 -2.42
C VAL A 145 18.77 9.33 -3.79
N CYS A 146 18.41 10.46 -4.40
CA CYS A 146 18.83 10.81 -5.75
C CYS A 146 19.53 12.15 -5.75
N LEU A 147 20.64 12.26 -6.47
CA LEU A 147 21.25 13.55 -6.78
C LEU A 147 21.37 13.69 -8.29
N GLN A 148 20.75 14.72 -8.86
CA GLN A 148 20.83 15.05 -10.29
C GLN A 148 21.77 16.24 -10.49
N ASN A 149 23.06 15.97 -10.67
CA ASN A 149 24.11 16.99 -10.80
C ASN A 149 25.28 16.44 -11.65
N HIS A 150 26.43 17.14 -11.68
CA HIS A 150 27.66 16.68 -12.34
C HIS A 150 28.14 15.28 -11.90
N ARG A 151 27.70 14.80 -10.71
CA ARG A 151 27.88 13.42 -10.24
C ARG A 151 26.52 12.85 -9.87
N ASN A 152 25.87 12.20 -10.82
CA ASN A 152 24.61 11.51 -10.58
C ASN A 152 24.81 10.42 -9.51
N LEU A 153 23.98 10.46 -8.47
CA LEU A 153 23.94 9.44 -7.43
C LEU A 153 22.53 8.87 -7.36
N GLU A 154 22.44 7.55 -7.46
CA GLU A 154 21.24 6.79 -7.10
C GLU A 154 21.66 5.82 -6.00
N ALA A 155 21.13 6.00 -4.79
CA ALA A 155 21.50 5.20 -3.63
C ALA A 155 20.27 4.85 -2.78
N ILE A 156 20.41 3.83 -1.94
CA ILE A 156 19.41 3.39 -0.97
C ILE A 156 19.94 3.56 0.45
N VAL A 157 19.10 4.09 1.34
CA VAL A 157 19.43 4.24 2.77
C VAL A 157 19.35 2.87 3.44
N ARG A 158 20.44 2.40 4.04
CA ARG A 158 20.52 1.08 4.70
C ARG A 158 20.37 1.14 6.20
N ARG A 159 20.92 2.17 6.82
CA ARG A 159 20.90 2.35 8.26
C ARG A 159 20.87 3.83 8.58
N ILE A 160 20.14 4.19 9.62
CA ILE A 160 20.11 5.52 10.20
C ILE A 160 20.46 5.38 11.68
N ASP A 161 21.38 6.22 12.15
CA ASP A 161 21.84 6.29 13.53
C ASP A 161 21.91 7.77 13.96
N GLY A 162 20.83 8.27 14.54
CA GLY A 162 20.69 9.70 14.86
C GLY A 162 20.72 10.58 13.61
N GLN A 163 21.82 11.32 13.43
CA GLN A 163 22.06 12.18 12.25
C GLN A 163 23.07 11.57 11.27
N GLU A 164 23.36 10.28 11.39
CA GLU A 164 24.24 9.56 10.47
C GLU A 164 23.41 8.56 9.67
N ALA A 165 23.55 8.58 8.35
CA ALA A 165 22.91 7.61 7.45
C ALA A 165 23.97 6.90 6.60
N ALA A 166 23.91 5.57 6.60
CA ALA A 166 24.66 4.74 5.68
C ALA A 166 23.84 4.53 4.40
N ILE A 167 24.33 5.05 3.29
CA ILE A 167 23.72 4.88 1.96
C ILE A 167 24.57 3.96 1.10
N GLU A 168 23.92 3.16 0.27
CA GLU A 168 24.56 2.19 -0.62
C GLU A 168 24.13 2.49 -2.06
N GLN A 169 25.08 2.51 -3.00
CA GLN A 169 24.75 2.71 -4.40
C GLN A 169 23.88 1.55 -4.92
N VAL A 170 22.78 1.90 -5.60
CA VAL A 170 21.86 0.90 -6.15
C VAL A 170 22.49 0.13 -7.31
N ILE A 171 22.02 -1.08 -7.56
CA ILE A 171 22.35 -1.80 -8.79
C ILE A 171 21.60 -1.14 -9.95
N ASP A 172 22.28 -0.99 -11.09
CA ASP A 172 21.67 -0.52 -12.31
C ASP A 172 21.09 -1.66 -13.14
N TYR A 173 19.78 -1.88 -13.00
CA TYR A 173 18.99 -2.85 -13.77
C TYR A 173 18.56 -2.34 -15.15
N ARG A 174 18.97 -1.13 -15.56
CA ARG A 174 18.71 -0.61 -16.92
C ARG A 174 19.62 -1.26 -17.97
N VAL A 175 20.74 -1.83 -17.55
CA VAL A 175 21.72 -2.49 -18.42
C VAL A 175 21.38 -3.96 -18.59
N THR A 176 21.46 -4.47 -19.83
CA THR A 176 21.13 -5.88 -20.18
C THR A 176 21.88 -6.92 -19.36
N ARG A 177 23.13 -6.62 -18.94
CA ARG A 177 23.92 -7.53 -18.08
C ARG A 177 23.22 -7.85 -16.75
N ASN A 178 22.45 -6.91 -16.23
CA ASN A 178 21.73 -7.05 -14.97
C ASN A 178 20.26 -7.39 -15.19
N ALA A 179 19.84 -7.78 -16.39
CA ALA A 179 18.45 -8.12 -16.65
C ALA A 179 17.94 -9.21 -15.69
N VAL A 180 16.72 -9.03 -15.20
CA VAL A 180 16.08 -9.91 -14.20
C VAL A 180 15.04 -10.72 -14.94
N TRP A 181 15.28 -12.02 -15.08
CA TRP A 181 14.44 -12.89 -15.90
C TRP A 181 14.22 -12.31 -17.33
N GLY A 182 15.27 -11.74 -17.90
CA GLY A 182 15.25 -11.08 -19.22
C GLY A 182 14.61 -9.68 -19.27
N ILE A 183 14.12 -9.15 -18.15
CA ILE A 183 13.54 -7.80 -18.05
C ILE A 183 14.59 -6.80 -17.54
N THR A 184 14.75 -5.68 -18.24
CA THR A 184 15.52 -4.52 -17.78
C THR A 184 14.58 -3.40 -17.32
N ALA A 185 15.04 -2.62 -16.35
CA ALA A 185 14.36 -1.38 -15.97
C ALA A 185 14.43 -0.36 -17.11
N ARG A 186 13.31 0.30 -17.42
CA ARG A 186 13.26 1.34 -18.46
C ARG A 186 13.49 2.75 -17.92
N ASN A 187 13.22 2.94 -16.63
CA ASN A 187 13.36 4.23 -15.95
C ASN A 187 13.87 4.04 -14.51
N ARG A 188 14.13 5.16 -13.84
CA ARG A 188 14.69 5.19 -12.47
C ARG A 188 13.79 4.48 -11.46
N GLU A 189 12.48 4.66 -11.56
CA GLU A 189 11.52 4.11 -10.60
C GLU A 189 11.43 2.58 -10.73
N GLN A 190 11.46 2.04 -11.96
CA GLN A 190 11.55 0.60 -12.18
C GLN A 190 12.88 0.02 -11.67
N ASN A 191 13.98 0.77 -11.82
CA ASN A 191 15.28 0.38 -11.26
C ASN A 191 15.21 0.25 -9.73
N PHE A 192 14.60 1.22 -9.07
CA PHE A 192 14.37 1.21 -7.62
C PHE A 192 13.46 0.08 -7.18
N ALA A 193 12.37 -0.17 -7.92
CA ALA A 193 11.50 -1.31 -7.66
C ALA A 193 12.26 -2.64 -7.69
N LEU A 194 13.09 -2.88 -8.72
CA LEU A 194 13.88 -4.12 -8.80
C LEU A 194 14.90 -4.24 -7.66
N ASN A 195 15.54 -3.12 -7.25
CA ASN A 195 16.43 -3.12 -6.10
C ASN A 195 15.70 -3.55 -4.81
N LEU A 196 14.46 -3.10 -4.56
CA LEU A 196 13.69 -3.56 -3.39
C LEU A 196 13.20 -5.01 -3.52
N LEU A 197 12.69 -5.37 -4.70
CA LEU A 197 12.10 -6.69 -4.94
C LEU A 197 13.14 -7.81 -4.79
N LEU A 198 14.37 -7.58 -5.26
CA LEU A 198 15.47 -8.54 -5.25
C LEU A 198 16.31 -8.52 -3.96
N ASP A 199 16.09 -7.57 -3.07
CA ASP A 199 16.85 -7.49 -1.83
C ASP A 199 16.31 -8.48 -0.79
N PRO A 200 17.10 -9.49 -0.37
CA PRO A 200 16.66 -10.47 0.62
C PRO A 200 16.48 -9.87 2.03
N ALA A 201 17.01 -8.68 2.31
CA ALA A 201 16.83 -7.99 3.59
C ALA A 201 15.49 -7.25 3.70
N VAL A 202 14.74 -7.10 2.59
CA VAL A 202 13.45 -6.41 2.55
C VAL A 202 12.33 -7.44 2.46
N ASP A 203 11.61 -7.63 3.55
CA ASP A 203 10.52 -8.62 3.64
C ASP A 203 9.19 -8.09 3.08
N PHE A 204 8.95 -6.78 3.14
CA PHE A 204 7.70 -6.17 2.70
C PHE A 204 7.95 -5.07 1.68
N VAL A 205 7.43 -5.23 0.47
CA VAL A 205 7.55 -4.25 -0.61
C VAL A 205 6.17 -3.75 -1.01
N THR A 206 6.04 -2.44 -1.16
CA THR A 206 4.85 -1.80 -1.72
C THR A 206 5.24 -1.05 -2.99
N LEU A 207 4.62 -1.40 -4.11
CA LEU A 207 4.78 -0.70 -5.38
C LEU A 207 3.46 -0.01 -5.72
N LEU A 208 3.46 1.32 -5.66
CA LEU A 208 2.37 2.13 -6.15
C LEU A 208 2.65 2.60 -7.57
N GLY A 209 1.60 2.89 -8.32
CA GLY A 209 1.74 3.56 -9.62
C GLY A 209 0.53 3.37 -10.48
N THR A 210 0.41 4.20 -11.52
CA THR A 210 -0.68 4.09 -12.50
C THR A 210 -0.59 2.78 -13.28
N ALA A 211 -1.65 2.41 -13.98
CA ALA A 211 -1.62 1.21 -14.82
C ALA A 211 -0.57 1.36 -15.95
N GLY A 212 0.08 0.26 -16.35
CA GLY A 212 1.12 0.29 -17.40
C GLY A 212 2.54 0.71 -16.94
N THR A 213 2.76 0.94 -15.65
CA THR A 213 4.10 1.22 -15.07
C THR A 213 4.97 -0.02 -14.86
N GLY A 214 4.42 -1.22 -15.09
CA GLY A 214 5.17 -2.48 -15.02
C GLY A 214 5.18 -3.17 -13.64
N LYS A 215 4.38 -2.69 -12.66
CA LYS A 215 4.29 -3.27 -11.30
C LYS A 215 4.25 -4.80 -11.26
N THR A 216 3.24 -5.39 -11.89
CA THR A 216 3.01 -6.84 -11.89
C THR A 216 4.10 -7.58 -12.64
N LEU A 217 4.54 -7.06 -13.79
CA LEU A 217 5.63 -7.64 -14.57
C LEU A 217 6.95 -7.70 -13.78
N LEU A 218 7.35 -6.59 -13.15
CA LEU A 218 8.58 -6.51 -12.34
C LEU A 218 8.51 -7.42 -11.12
N ALA A 219 7.36 -7.46 -10.43
CA ALA A 219 7.15 -8.32 -9.28
C ALA A 219 7.22 -9.82 -9.64
N LEU A 220 6.66 -10.20 -10.80
CA LEU A 220 6.75 -11.57 -11.32
C LEU A 220 8.16 -11.92 -11.77
N ALA A 221 8.84 -11.05 -12.52
CA ALA A 221 10.23 -11.26 -12.94
C ALA A 221 11.16 -11.47 -11.75
N ALA A 222 11.08 -10.59 -10.74
CA ALA A 222 11.86 -10.73 -9.51
C ALA A 222 11.47 -11.96 -8.69
N GLY A 223 10.19 -12.33 -8.68
CA GLY A 223 9.70 -13.55 -8.02
C GLY A 223 10.22 -14.82 -8.69
N LEU A 224 10.25 -14.87 -10.03
CA LEU A 224 10.77 -16.00 -10.80
C LEU A 224 12.28 -16.13 -10.63
N ALA A 225 13.03 -15.04 -10.77
CA ALA A 225 14.46 -15.03 -10.48
C ALA A 225 14.75 -15.55 -9.05
N GLN A 226 13.94 -15.15 -8.07
CA GLN A 226 14.14 -15.58 -6.67
C GLN A 226 13.64 -17.00 -6.35
N THR A 227 12.76 -17.58 -7.17
CA THR A 227 12.26 -18.95 -6.97
C THR A 227 12.97 -20.00 -7.82
N MET A 228 13.48 -19.61 -8.99
CA MET A 228 14.06 -20.52 -9.98
C MET A 228 15.57 -20.37 -10.12
N GLU A 229 16.12 -19.15 -10.09
CA GLU A 229 17.57 -18.93 -10.24
C GLU A 229 18.29 -18.99 -8.90
N THR A 230 17.90 -18.14 -7.95
CA THR A 230 18.55 -18.06 -6.62
C THR A 230 17.93 -19.00 -5.58
N GLN A 231 16.72 -19.51 -5.86
CA GLN A 231 16.00 -20.47 -5.01
C GLN A 231 15.78 -20.00 -3.56
N GLY A 232 15.71 -18.69 -3.33
CA GLY A 232 15.41 -18.09 -2.02
C GLY A 232 13.98 -18.36 -1.54
N TYR A 233 13.05 -18.59 -2.48
CA TYR A 233 11.67 -18.95 -2.18
C TYR A 233 11.24 -20.23 -2.89
N ARG A 234 10.31 -20.99 -2.29
CA ARG A 234 9.86 -22.28 -2.84
C ARG A 234 8.90 -22.12 -4.02
N GLU A 235 8.02 -21.13 -3.93
CA GLU A 235 6.97 -20.85 -4.91
C GLU A 235 6.46 -19.41 -4.76
N ILE A 236 5.85 -18.91 -5.84
CA ILE A 236 5.16 -17.63 -5.91
C ILE A 236 3.69 -17.87 -5.57
N VAL A 237 3.14 -17.14 -4.61
CA VAL A 237 1.70 -17.15 -4.33
C VAL A 237 1.13 -15.81 -4.78
N MET A 238 0.24 -15.80 -5.76
CA MET A 238 -0.37 -14.58 -6.27
C MET A 238 -1.84 -14.52 -5.90
N THR A 239 -2.28 -13.36 -5.44
CA THR A 239 -3.70 -13.07 -5.21
C THR A 239 -4.02 -11.71 -5.81
N ARG A 240 -5.20 -11.58 -6.43
CA ARG A 240 -5.71 -10.32 -6.95
C ARG A 240 -6.97 -9.94 -6.19
N VAL A 241 -7.03 -8.70 -5.71
CA VAL A 241 -8.17 -8.19 -4.96
C VAL A 241 -9.20 -7.65 -5.94
N THR A 242 -10.29 -8.40 -6.09
CA THR A 242 -11.36 -8.06 -7.04
C THR A 242 -12.52 -7.41 -6.31
N VAL A 243 -13.02 -6.32 -6.87
CA VAL A 243 -14.30 -5.72 -6.48
C VAL A 243 -15.31 -6.11 -7.56
N PRO A 244 -16.43 -6.77 -7.22
CA PRO A 244 -17.44 -7.09 -8.22
C PRO A 244 -18.02 -5.79 -8.80
N VAL A 245 -17.95 -5.63 -10.12
CA VAL A 245 -18.55 -4.51 -10.85
C VAL A 245 -19.90 -4.98 -11.40
N GLY A 246 -20.99 -4.71 -10.67
CA GLY A 246 -22.37 -5.05 -11.08
C GLY A 246 -23.15 -5.85 -10.03
N GLU A 247 -24.27 -6.46 -10.44
CA GLU A 247 -24.89 -7.54 -9.65
C GLU A 247 -23.78 -8.56 -9.37
N ASP A 248 -23.59 -8.93 -8.10
CA ASP A 248 -22.74 -10.05 -7.71
C ASP A 248 -22.97 -11.13 -8.76
N ILE A 249 -21.95 -11.46 -9.54
CA ILE A 249 -21.98 -12.71 -10.30
C ILE A 249 -22.04 -13.73 -9.17
N GLY A 250 -23.25 -14.12 -8.80
CA GLY A 250 -23.50 -14.97 -7.64
C GLY A 250 -22.57 -16.17 -7.75
N PHE A 251 -22.15 -16.74 -6.63
CA PHE A 251 -21.20 -17.86 -6.54
C PHE A 251 -20.99 -18.59 -7.88
N LEU A 252 -19.95 -18.21 -8.64
CA LEU A 252 -19.59 -18.92 -9.86
C LEU A 252 -19.43 -20.40 -9.48
N PRO A 253 -20.29 -21.33 -9.93
CA PRO A 253 -20.12 -22.72 -9.59
C PRO A 253 -18.83 -23.21 -10.26
N GLY A 254 -17.92 -23.81 -9.48
CA GLY A 254 -16.62 -24.21 -9.99
C GLY A 254 -15.51 -24.19 -8.93
N THR A 255 -14.34 -24.66 -9.34
CA THR A 255 -13.11 -24.66 -8.56
C THR A 255 -12.62 -23.22 -8.31
N GLU A 256 -11.74 -23.04 -7.33
CA GLU A 256 -11.11 -21.72 -7.06
C GLU A 256 -10.44 -21.16 -8.33
N GLU A 257 -9.84 -22.01 -9.13
CA GLU A 257 -9.13 -21.65 -10.38
C GLU A 257 -10.11 -21.16 -11.46
N GLU A 258 -11.23 -21.86 -11.65
CA GLU A 258 -12.29 -21.48 -12.61
C GLU A 258 -12.92 -20.12 -12.28
N LYS A 259 -13.04 -19.80 -10.98
CA LYS A 259 -13.53 -18.49 -10.50
C LYS A 259 -12.55 -17.36 -10.76
N MET A 260 -11.26 -17.68 -10.80
CA MET A 260 -10.19 -16.72 -11.02
C MET A 260 -9.89 -16.53 -12.52
N THR A 261 -10.41 -17.41 -13.40
CA THR A 261 -10.20 -17.40 -14.86
C THR A 261 -10.36 -16.02 -15.53
N PRO A 262 -11.40 -15.21 -15.25
CA PRO A 262 -11.52 -13.89 -15.87
C PRO A 262 -10.33 -12.96 -15.60
N TRP A 263 -9.63 -13.19 -14.48
CA TRP A 263 -8.52 -12.38 -14.02
C TRP A 263 -7.16 -12.97 -14.42
N MET A 264 -7.13 -14.20 -14.92
CA MET A 264 -5.90 -14.88 -15.34
C MET A 264 -5.34 -14.32 -16.65
N GLY A 265 -6.17 -13.75 -17.54
CA GLY A 265 -5.71 -13.24 -18.84
C GLY A 265 -4.52 -12.29 -18.72
N ALA A 266 -4.65 -11.22 -17.94
CA ALA A 266 -3.57 -10.25 -17.72
C ALA A 266 -2.32 -10.84 -17.05
N LEU A 267 -2.48 -11.89 -16.23
CA LEU A 267 -1.34 -12.61 -15.66
C LEU A 267 -0.64 -13.44 -16.74
N MET A 268 -1.39 -14.19 -17.55
CA MET A 268 -0.86 -14.99 -18.63
C MET A 268 -0.13 -14.13 -19.67
N ASP A 269 -0.66 -12.95 -20.00
CA ASP A 269 0.00 -11.99 -20.89
C ASP A 269 1.38 -11.57 -20.35
N ASN A 270 1.49 -11.30 -19.03
CA ASN A 270 2.77 -10.99 -18.41
C ASN A 270 3.72 -12.20 -18.41
N LEU A 271 3.21 -13.41 -18.18
CA LEU A 271 4.01 -14.63 -18.22
C LEU A 271 4.50 -14.94 -19.64
N GLU A 272 3.72 -14.64 -20.67
CA GLU A 272 4.14 -14.80 -22.05
C GLU A 272 5.38 -13.93 -22.33
N VAL A 273 5.36 -12.65 -21.95
CA VAL A 273 6.51 -11.75 -22.06
C VAL A 273 7.75 -12.31 -21.36
N LEU A 274 7.58 -12.94 -20.19
CA LEU A 274 8.65 -13.54 -19.41
C LEU A 274 9.14 -14.90 -19.94
N THR A 275 8.42 -15.52 -20.88
CA THR A 275 8.80 -16.78 -21.53
C THR A 275 9.41 -16.59 -22.92
N GLN A 276 9.14 -15.45 -23.58
CA GLN A 276 9.68 -15.11 -24.90
C GLN A 276 11.20 -14.87 -24.90
N THR A 277 11.79 -14.62 -23.72
CA THR A 277 13.22 -14.36 -23.53
C THR A 277 14.11 -15.60 -23.66
N GLU A 278 13.55 -16.80 -23.70
CA GLU A 278 14.33 -18.03 -23.92
C GLU A 278 14.52 -18.37 -25.41
N THR A 279 15.79 -18.53 -25.79
CA THR A 279 16.28 -18.89 -27.14
C THR A 279 16.07 -20.36 -27.52
N GLY A 280 15.22 -21.10 -26.82
CA GLY A 280 14.81 -22.46 -27.20
C GLY A 280 13.70 -22.43 -28.25
N GLY A 281 13.70 -23.37 -29.20
CA GLY A 281 12.59 -23.56 -30.14
C GLY A 281 11.23 -23.80 -29.42
N GLU A 282 10.13 -23.88 -30.18
CA GLU A 282 8.76 -23.98 -29.63
C GLU A 282 8.58 -25.02 -28.52
N TRP A 283 9.29 -26.15 -28.61
CA TRP A 283 9.21 -27.22 -27.60
C TRP A 283 9.90 -26.87 -26.27
N GLY A 284 11.01 -26.12 -26.31
CA GLY A 284 11.69 -25.62 -25.11
C GLY A 284 10.84 -24.58 -24.38
N ARG A 285 10.19 -23.68 -25.13
CA ARG A 285 9.28 -22.68 -24.58
C ARG A 285 8.07 -23.29 -23.87
N ALA A 286 7.48 -24.34 -24.45
CA ALA A 286 6.35 -25.04 -23.82
C ALA A 286 6.74 -25.71 -22.50
N ALA A 287 7.93 -26.31 -22.42
CA ALA A 287 8.45 -26.92 -21.19
C ALA A 287 8.75 -25.88 -20.10
N THR A 288 9.37 -24.76 -20.46
CA THR A 288 9.64 -23.64 -19.54
C THR A 288 8.34 -23.02 -19.03
N HIS A 289 7.35 -22.84 -19.90
CA HIS A 289 6.03 -22.32 -19.53
C HIS A 289 5.34 -23.21 -18.49
N ASP A 290 5.33 -24.54 -18.69
CA ASP A 290 4.75 -25.48 -17.72
C ASP A 290 5.51 -25.47 -16.37
N LEU A 291 6.83 -25.31 -16.39
CA LEU A 291 7.63 -25.16 -15.17
C LEU A 291 7.32 -23.88 -14.41
N ILE A 292 7.17 -22.76 -15.12
CA ILE A 292 6.79 -21.46 -14.54
C ILE A 292 5.40 -21.55 -13.90
N LEU A 293 4.41 -22.09 -14.62
CA LEU A 293 3.05 -22.28 -14.10
C LEU A 293 3.02 -23.19 -12.88
N LYS A 294 3.91 -24.19 -12.79
CA LYS A 294 4.02 -25.03 -11.58
C LYS A 294 4.52 -24.25 -10.36
N ARG A 295 5.37 -23.24 -10.56
CA ARG A 295 5.94 -22.39 -9.50
C ARG A 295 5.03 -21.25 -9.05
N ILE A 296 4.02 -20.90 -9.84
CA ILE A 296 3.06 -19.85 -9.52
C ILE A 296 1.76 -20.49 -9.05
N LYS A 297 1.31 -20.15 -7.84
CA LYS A 297 0.02 -20.55 -7.29
C LYS A 297 -0.89 -19.35 -7.15
N ILE A 298 -1.93 -19.30 -7.99
CA ILE A 298 -2.98 -18.30 -7.89
C ILE A 298 -3.95 -18.72 -6.78
N ARG A 299 -4.22 -17.82 -5.84
CA ARG A 299 -5.09 -18.07 -4.68
C ARG A 299 -6.03 -16.90 -4.45
N SER A 300 -7.23 -17.19 -4.00
CA SER A 300 -8.18 -16.18 -3.54
C SER A 300 -7.77 -15.59 -2.19
N LEU A 301 -8.27 -14.39 -1.90
CA LEU A 301 -8.06 -13.74 -0.60
C LEU A 301 -8.52 -14.61 0.58
N ASN A 302 -9.65 -15.32 0.40
CA ASN A 302 -10.22 -16.19 1.42
C ASN A 302 -9.34 -17.41 1.73
N PHE A 303 -8.64 -17.94 0.73
CA PHE A 303 -7.70 -19.03 0.93
C PHE A 303 -6.53 -18.64 1.83
N MET A 304 -6.10 -17.37 1.78
CA MET A 304 -4.98 -16.86 2.58
C MET A 304 -5.30 -16.81 4.08
N ARG A 305 -6.59 -16.76 4.44
CA ARG A 305 -7.04 -16.63 5.83
C ARG A 305 -6.76 -17.91 6.61
N GLY A 306 -6.12 -17.77 7.78
CA GLY A 306 -5.85 -18.89 8.68
C GLY A 306 -4.63 -19.75 8.30
N ARG A 307 -3.88 -19.38 7.25
CA ARG A 307 -2.65 -20.07 6.84
C ARG A 307 -1.41 -19.28 7.24
N THR A 308 -0.26 -19.94 7.33
CA THR A 308 1.04 -19.27 7.47
C THR A 308 1.88 -19.60 6.25
N PHE A 309 2.42 -18.57 5.59
CA PHE A 309 3.31 -18.73 4.45
C PHE A 309 4.75 -18.84 4.95
N LEU A 310 5.46 -19.88 4.54
CA LEU A 310 6.86 -20.12 4.88
C LEU A 310 7.67 -20.24 3.60
N ASN A 311 8.77 -19.48 3.51
CA ASN A 311 9.65 -19.49 2.35
C ASN A 311 8.88 -19.22 1.03
N ARG A 312 7.95 -18.25 1.04
CA ARG A 312 7.11 -17.90 -0.12
C ARG A 312 7.40 -16.50 -0.62
N TYR A 313 7.23 -16.30 -1.92
CA TYR A 313 7.14 -14.97 -2.51
C TYR A 313 5.66 -14.66 -2.78
N VAL A 314 5.06 -13.78 -2.00
CA VAL A 314 3.62 -13.52 -2.06
C VAL A 314 3.36 -12.19 -2.76
N ILE A 315 2.56 -12.20 -3.84
CA ILE A 315 2.15 -11.02 -4.58
C ILE A 315 0.66 -10.76 -4.32
N ILE A 316 0.33 -9.57 -3.83
CA ILE A 316 -1.03 -9.09 -3.64
C ILE A 316 -1.23 -7.96 -4.67
N ASP A 317 -1.95 -8.26 -5.74
CA ASP A 317 -2.26 -7.32 -6.81
C ASP A 317 -3.61 -6.63 -6.57
N GLU A 318 -3.77 -5.40 -7.07
CA GLU A 318 -4.90 -4.50 -6.80
C GLU A 318 -5.13 -4.22 -5.29
N ALA A 319 -4.03 -4.14 -4.53
CA ALA A 319 -4.08 -4.02 -3.08
C ALA A 319 -4.72 -2.72 -2.57
N GLN A 320 -4.93 -1.71 -3.43
CA GLN A 320 -5.65 -0.49 -3.08
C GLN A 320 -7.11 -0.75 -2.65
N ASN A 321 -7.69 -1.85 -3.13
CA ASN A 321 -9.05 -2.26 -2.82
C ASN A 321 -9.20 -2.96 -1.45
N LEU A 322 -8.10 -3.11 -0.69
CA LEU A 322 -8.13 -3.68 0.65
C LEU A 322 -8.39 -2.61 1.71
N THR A 323 -9.20 -2.93 2.70
CA THR A 323 -9.27 -2.16 3.95
C THR A 323 -8.01 -2.36 4.80
N PRO A 324 -7.65 -1.44 5.71
CA PRO A 324 -6.54 -1.62 6.65
C PRO A 324 -6.63 -2.93 7.47
N LYS A 325 -7.85 -3.33 7.84
CA LYS A 325 -8.10 -4.59 8.55
C LYS A 325 -7.80 -5.83 7.71
N GLN A 326 -8.20 -5.83 6.43
CA GLN A 326 -7.87 -6.93 5.52
C GLN A 326 -6.37 -6.98 5.25
N MET A 327 -5.73 -5.84 4.98
CA MET A 327 -4.28 -5.76 4.77
C MET A 327 -3.51 -6.33 5.96
N LYS A 328 -3.85 -5.91 7.19
CA LYS A 328 -3.28 -6.49 8.43
C LYS A 328 -3.49 -8.00 8.51
N THR A 329 -4.67 -8.49 8.13
CA THR A 329 -4.99 -9.92 8.17
C THR A 329 -4.11 -10.74 7.23
N LEU A 330 -3.74 -10.19 6.07
CA LEU A 330 -2.88 -10.85 5.09
C LEU A 330 -1.41 -10.80 5.48
N ILE A 331 -0.87 -9.62 5.80
CA ILE A 331 0.56 -9.44 6.08
C ILE A 331 0.98 -10.27 7.30
N THR A 332 0.12 -10.38 8.32
CA THR A 332 0.37 -11.21 9.52
C THR A 332 0.42 -12.72 9.25
N ARG A 333 0.21 -13.16 8.00
CA ARG A 333 0.37 -14.56 7.57
C ARG A 333 1.78 -14.85 7.05
N ALA A 334 2.61 -13.84 6.85
CA ALA A 334 4.02 -14.01 6.51
C ALA A 334 4.74 -14.66 7.71
N GLY A 335 5.16 -15.92 7.54
CA GLY A 335 6.12 -16.56 8.42
C GLY A 335 7.55 -16.42 7.89
N PRO A 336 8.54 -16.98 8.61
CA PRO A 336 9.95 -16.84 8.26
C PRO A 336 10.28 -17.14 6.79
N GLY A 337 11.20 -16.34 6.24
CA GLY A 337 11.64 -16.46 4.85
C GLY A 337 10.58 -16.09 3.81
N THR A 338 9.49 -15.41 4.20
CA THR A 338 8.46 -14.97 3.26
C THR A 338 8.63 -13.50 2.92
N LYS A 339 8.62 -13.19 1.62
CA LYS A 339 8.53 -11.82 1.13
C LYS A 339 7.11 -11.53 0.65
N MET A 340 6.57 -10.39 1.06
CA MET A 340 5.23 -9.90 0.74
C MET A 340 5.34 -8.67 -0.15
N VAL A 341 4.74 -8.72 -1.33
CA VAL A 341 4.75 -7.65 -2.33
C VAL A 341 3.34 -7.19 -2.59
N CYS A 342 3.01 -5.96 -2.20
CA CYS A 342 1.70 -5.34 -2.46
C CYS A 342 1.83 -4.38 -3.64
N LEU A 343 0.99 -4.57 -4.65
CA LEU A 343 0.93 -3.76 -5.86
C LEU A 343 -0.41 -3.04 -5.90
N GLY A 344 -0.42 -1.77 -6.31
CA GLY A 344 -1.69 -1.08 -6.48
C GLY A 344 -1.59 0.27 -7.17
N ASN A 345 -2.76 0.86 -7.41
CA ASN A 345 -2.94 2.20 -7.94
C ASN A 345 -3.96 2.94 -7.06
N ILE A 346 -3.50 3.86 -6.21
CA ILE A 346 -4.40 4.62 -5.33
C ILE A 346 -5.41 5.47 -6.11
N GLY A 347 -5.05 6.00 -7.29
CA GLY A 347 -5.97 6.75 -8.15
C GLY A 347 -7.01 5.89 -8.87
N GLN A 348 -7.04 4.57 -8.63
CA GLN A 348 -8.00 3.63 -9.22
C GLN A 348 -8.51 2.66 -8.15
N ILE A 349 -9.30 3.19 -7.22
CA ILE A 349 -10.03 2.41 -6.22
C ILE A 349 -11.39 2.04 -6.80
N ASP A 350 -11.65 0.73 -6.90
CA ASP A 350 -12.85 0.21 -7.56
C ASP A 350 -14.04 0.09 -6.59
N THR A 351 -13.82 0.26 -5.29
CA THR A 351 -14.85 0.14 -4.25
C THR A 351 -15.35 1.49 -3.73
N PRO A 352 -16.67 1.70 -3.61
CA PRO A 352 -17.21 2.97 -3.12
C PRO A 352 -17.00 3.18 -1.60
N TYR A 353 -16.49 2.17 -0.89
CA TYR A 353 -16.30 2.22 0.56
C TYR A 353 -14.89 2.62 0.99
N LEU A 354 -13.98 2.79 0.03
CA LEU A 354 -12.61 3.21 0.28
C LEU A 354 -12.30 4.49 -0.50
N SER A 355 -11.37 5.25 0.05
CA SER A 355 -10.73 6.41 -0.56
C SER A 355 -9.23 6.21 -0.55
N GLU A 356 -8.51 7.05 -1.28
CA GLU A 356 -7.05 7.07 -1.30
C GLU A 356 -6.45 7.18 0.11
N THR A 357 -7.11 7.93 0.99
CA THR A 357 -6.69 8.16 2.37
C THR A 357 -7.09 7.07 3.36
N THR A 358 -8.05 6.21 2.99
CA THR A 358 -8.59 5.13 3.85
C THR A 358 -8.25 3.73 3.34
N SER A 359 -7.60 3.64 2.17
CA SER A 359 -7.08 2.39 1.63
C SER A 359 -6.09 1.73 2.59
N GLY A 360 -6.20 0.41 2.71
CA GLY A 360 -5.26 -0.41 3.46
C GLY A 360 -3.84 -0.35 2.91
N LEU A 361 -3.69 -0.04 1.62
CA LEU A 361 -2.39 0.14 0.98
C LEU A 361 -1.69 1.42 1.47
N THR A 362 -2.39 2.56 1.44
CA THR A 362 -1.91 3.84 2.01
C THR A 362 -1.57 3.68 3.50
N TYR A 363 -2.44 2.99 4.24
CA TYR A 363 -2.22 2.72 5.66
C TYR A 363 -0.91 1.98 5.93
N VAL A 364 -0.57 0.94 5.14
CA VAL A 364 0.68 0.20 5.37
C VAL A 364 1.91 0.95 4.90
N VAL A 365 1.82 1.73 3.82
CA VAL A 365 2.95 2.58 3.38
C VAL A 365 3.39 3.51 4.51
N ASP A 366 2.44 4.21 5.14
CA ASP A 366 2.75 5.12 6.25
C ASP A 366 3.32 4.39 7.48
N ARG A 367 2.73 3.23 7.84
CA ARG A 367 3.16 2.48 9.03
C ARG A 367 4.47 1.73 8.86
N PHE A 368 4.82 1.33 7.63
CA PHE A 368 6.01 0.52 7.36
C PHE A 368 7.19 1.35 6.87
N LYS A 369 7.03 2.64 6.56
CA LYS A 369 8.14 3.50 6.09
C LYS A 369 9.35 3.49 7.01
N ALA A 370 9.16 3.45 8.33
CA ALA A 370 10.26 3.43 9.30
C ALA A 370 10.77 2.01 9.64
N TRP A 371 10.17 0.96 9.07
CA TRP A 371 10.57 -0.42 9.37
C TRP A 371 11.76 -0.84 8.50
N PRO A 372 12.90 -1.31 9.07
CA PRO A 372 14.10 -1.64 8.29
C PRO A 372 13.94 -2.71 7.21
N HIS A 373 12.91 -3.54 7.31
CA HIS A 373 12.60 -4.60 6.35
C HIS A 373 11.40 -4.25 5.45
N GLY A 374 10.93 -3.00 5.50
CA GLY A 374 9.91 -2.44 4.62
C GLY A 374 10.54 -1.60 3.51
N GLY A 375 9.97 -1.64 2.32
CA GLY A 375 10.34 -0.80 1.18
C GLY A 375 9.11 -0.30 0.45
N HIS A 376 9.18 0.92 -0.05
CA HIS A 376 8.12 1.55 -0.82
C HIS A 376 8.71 2.31 -2.01
N VAL A 377 8.04 2.25 -3.15
CA VAL A 377 8.32 3.14 -4.29
C VAL A 377 7.04 3.41 -5.07
N ILE A 378 6.88 4.66 -5.53
CA ILE A 378 5.87 5.05 -6.50
C ILE A 378 6.48 5.05 -7.91
N LEU A 379 5.81 4.34 -8.82
CA LEU A 379 6.07 4.36 -10.25
C LEU A 379 5.11 5.37 -10.89
N ILE A 380 5.63 6.53 -11.24
CA ILE A 380 4.90 7.67 -11.78
C ILE A 380 4.78 7.51 -13.30
N ARG A 381 5.87 7.19 -13.98
CA ARG A 381 5.91 7.17 -15.45
C ARG A 381 5.55 5.79 -16.01
N GLY A 382 4.43 5.73 -16.72
CA GLY A 382 4.05 4.59 -17.54
C GLY A 382 4.92 4.49 -18.79
N GLU A 383 5.16 3.26 -19.24
CA GLU A 383 5.85 2.99 -20.52
C GLU A 383 4.79 2.64 -21.57
N ARG A 384 3.80 3.51 -21.69
CA ARG A 384 2.58 3.30 -22.46
C ARG A 384 2.72 3.82 -23.89
N SER A 385 1.74 3.47 -24.73
CA SER A 385 1.61 4.07 -26.05
C SER A 385 1.20 5.54 -25.91
N ARG A 386 1.54 6.36 -26.91
CA ARG A 386 1.16 7.79 -26.98
C ARG A 386 -0.33 8.04 -26.72
N LEU A 387 -1.21 7.10 -27.08
CA LEU A 387 -2.65 7.20 -26.85
C LEU A 387 -3.00 7.05 -25.37
N ALA A 388 -2.42 6.07 -24.69
CA ALA A 388 -2.76 5.77 -23.30
C ALA A 388 -2.13 6.76 -22.31
N ASP A 389 -1.02 7.41 -22.69
CA ASP A 389 -0.48 8.57 -21.95
C ASP A 389 -1.43 9.76 -22.05
N PHE A 390 -1.82 10.15 -23.27
CA PHE A 390 -2.75 11.27 -23.49
C PHE A 390 -4.10 11.04 -22.80
N ALA A 391 -4.64 9.82 -22.87
CA ALA A 391 -5.92 9.50 -22.22
C ALA A 391 -5.84 9.58 -20.68
N ALA A 392 -4.70 9.26 -20.06
CA ALA A 392 -4.54 9.34 -18.61
C ALA A 392 -4.37 10.78 -18.09
N GLU A 393 -3.87 11.69 -18.94
CA GLU A 393 -3.76 13.12 -18.61
C GLU A 393 -5.06 13.89 -18.92
N ALA A 394 -5.81 13.47 -19.94
CA ALA A 394 -6.97 14.20 -20.46
C ALA A 394 -8.34 13.79 -19.87
N LEU A 395 -8.43 12.60 -19.26
CA LEU A 395 -9.65 12.04 -18.64
C LEU A 395 -9.43 11.90 -17.13
#